data_AF-A0A352VI79-F1
#
_entry.id   AF-A0A352VI79-F1
#
_cell.length_a   1.000
_cell.length_b   1.000
_cell.length_c   1.000
_cell.angle_alpha   90.00
_cell.angle_beta   90.00
_cell.angle_gamma   90.00
#
_symmetry.space_group_name_H-M   'P 1'
#
loop_
_entity.id
_entity.type
_entity.pdbx_description
1 polymer ?
#
loop_
_entity_poly.entity_id
_entity_poly.type
_entity_poly.pdbx_seq_one_letter_code
_entity_poly.pdbx_strand_id
1 'polypeptide(L)'
;MPAYGPEPETNGGRRPGMLAITFLLLALSISYLPDVAQQRIAWTLRVSILRPFLATQERILAARMNAQNVEQLMGQIDSMTAVLSTQAALFDENSTLRKLLDLAERAGPSFLPTTVLRGGTAGSESMFLVRVGAAQGIYEGAPVV
;
A
#
# COMPACT_ATOMS: atom_id res chain seq x y z
N MET A 1 6.60 -25.95 -51.93
CA MET A 1 5.58 -24.92 -52.21
C MET A 1 4.22 -25.59 -52.18
N PRO A 2 3.32 -25.31 -51.22
CA PRO A 2 1.99 -25.89 -51.22
C PRO A 2 1.07 -25.11 -52.16
N ALA A 3 0.23 -25.86 -52.87
CA ALA A 3 -0.74 -25.38 -53.84
C ALA A 3 -1.89 -24.62 -53.16
N TYR A 4 -2.30 -23.51 -53.77
CA TYR A 4 -3.48 -22.74 -53.40
C TYR A 4 -4.72 -23.59 -53.71
N GLY A 5 -5.43 -24.05 -52.69
CA GLY A 5 -6.76 -24.63 -52.85
C GLY A 5 -7.79 -23.52 -53.12
N PRO A 6 -8.86 -23.77 -53.89
CA PRO A 6 -9.88 -22.77 -54.14
C PRO A 6 -10.54 -22.33 -52.83
N GLU A 7 -10.66 -21.02 -52.64
CA GLU A 7 -11.34 -20.41 -51.50
C GLU A 7 -12.76 -20.98 -51.36
N PRO A 8 -13.27 -21.20 -50.13
CA PRO A 8 -14.65 -21.60 -49.96
C PRO A 8 -15.54 -20.46 -50.45
N GLU A 9 -16.28 -20.73 -51.53
CA GLU A 9 -17.28 -19.81 -52.05
C GLU A 9 -18.22 -19.40 -50.92
N THR A 10 -18.14 -18.13 -50.56
CA THR A 10 -19.01 -17.55 -49.55
C THR A 10 -20.42 -17.49 -50.13
N ASN A 11 -21.20 -18.53 -49.85
CA ASN A 11 -22.63 -18.59 -50.08
C ASN A 11 -23.35 -17.61 -49.11
N GLY A 12 -23.06 -16.32 -49.28
CA GLY A 12 -23.29 -15.27 -48.28
C GLY A 12 -24.28 -14.19 -48.71
N GLY A 13 -25.05 -14.36 -49.79
CA GLY A 13 -25.89 -13.28 -50.32
C GLY A 13 -27.27 -13.10 -49.65
N ARG A 14 -27.86 -14.17 -49.09
CA ARG A 14 -29.28 -14.14 -48.65
C ARG A 14 -29.46 -13.99 -47.14
N ARG A 15 -28.52 -14.49 -46.35
CA ARG A 15 -28.54 -14.40 -44.87
C ARG A 15 -28.24 -12.99 -44.33
N PRO A 16 -27.24 -12.24 -44.82
CA PRO A 16 -27.01 -10.89 -44.32
C PRO A 16 -28.09 -9.92 -44.78
N GLY A 17 -28.65 -10.10 -45.99
CA GLY A 17 -29.78 -9.30 -46.47
C GLY A 17 -31.03 -9.49 -45.61
N MET A 18 -31.33 -10.74 -45.21
CA MET A 18 -32.46 -11.03 -44.33
C MET A 18 -32.26 -10.47 -42.92
N LEU A 19 -31.04 -10.54 -42.37
CA LEU A 19 -30.69 -9.90 -41.10
C LEU A 19 -30.78 -8.37 -41.17
N ALA A 20 -30.37 -7.76 -42.28
CA ALA A 20 -30.48 -6.33 -42.49
C ALA A 20 -31.95 -5.88 -42.57
N ILE A 21 -32.80 -6.66 -43.26
CA ILE A 21 -34.24 -6.38 -43.35
C ILE A 21 -34.92 -6.52 -41.99
N THR A 22 -34.59 -7.55 -41.19
CA THR A 22 -35.16 -7.69 -39.84
C THR A 22 -34.70 -6.56 -38.93
N PHE A 23 -33.44 -6.14 -39.01
CA PHE A 23 -32.93 -4.98 -38.26
C PHE A 23 -33.59 -3.67 -38.69
N LEU A 24 -33.83 -3.49 -39.99
CA LEU A 24 -34.52 -2.32 -40.55
C LEU A 24 -35.97 -2.25 -40.08
N LEU A 25 -36.71 -3.37 -40.13
CA LEU A 25 -38.10 -3.44 -39.65
C LEU A 25 -38.20 -3.25 -38.13
N LEU A 26 -37.22 -3.77 -37.38
CA LEU A 26 -37.13 -3.57 -35.94
C LEU A 26 -36.86 -2.09 -35.60
N ALA A 27 -35.94 -1.44 -36.33
CA ALA A 27 -35.65 -0.01 -36.18
C ALA A 27 -36.86 0.86 -36.54
N LEU A 28 -37.57 0.51 -37.62
CA LEU A 28 -38.78 1.22 -38.03
C LEU A 28 -39.91 1.06 -37.00
N SER A 29 -40.08 -0.14 -36.45
CA SER A 29 -41.05 -0.42 -35.37
C SER A 29 -40.72 0.35 -34.09
N ILE A 30 -39.44 0.48 -33.75
CA ILE A 30 -38.98 1.28 -32.60
C ILE A 30 -39.21 2.77 -32.84
N SER A 31 -39.02 3.25 -34.07
CA SER A 31 -39.23 4.66 -34.44
C SER A 31 -40.70 5.07 -34.40
N TYR A 32 -41.62 4.15 -34.73
CA TYR A 32 -43.07 4.37 -34.64
C TYR A 32 -43.64 4.11 -33.23
N LEU A 33 -42.79 3.72 -32.27
CA LEU A 33 -43.19 3.41 -30.91
C LEU A 33 -43.41 4.71 -30.11
N PRO A 34 -44.53 4.89 -29.37
CA PRO A 34 -44.81 6.11 -28.64
C PRO A 34 -43.68 6.45 -27.65
N ASP A 35 -43.35 7.74 -27.51
CA ASP A 35 -42.27 8.23 -26.61
C ASP A 35 -42.38 7.66 -25.18
N VAL A 36 -43.60 7.41 -24.71
CA VAL A 36 -43.90 6.81 -23.41
C VAL A 36 -43.33 5.40 -23.26
N ALA A 37 -43.32 4.61 -24.34
CA ALA A 37 -42.78 3.24 -24.34
C ALA A 37 -41.24 3.25 -24.43
N GLN A 38 -40.65 4.14 -25.23
CA GLN A 38 -39.20 4.31 -25.30
C GLN A 38 -38.63 4.78 -23.95
N GLN A 39 -39.29 5.74 -23.30
CA GLN A 39 -38.92 6.20 -21.97
C GLN A 39 -39.07 5.11 -20.91
N ARG A 40 -40.13 4.28 -20.97
CA ARG A 40 -40.27 3.13 -20.05
C ARG A 40 -39.14 2.12 -20.21
N ILE A 41 -38.77 1.77 -21.45
CA ILE A 41 -37.68 0.82 -21.71
C ILE A 41 -36.32 1.41 -21.27
N ALA A 42 -36.07 2.69 -21.54
CA ALA A 42 -34.88 3.37 -21.07
C ALA A 42 -34.82 3.42 -19.53
N TRP A 43 -35.95 3.66 -18.87
CA TRP A 43 -36.04 3.72 -17.42
C TRP A 43 -35.84 2.34 -16.78
N THR A 44 -36.41 1.27 -17.36
CA THR A 44 -36.21 -0.09 -16.87
C THR A 44 -34.77 -0.55 -17.03
N LEU A 45 -34.13 -0.32 -18.18
CA LEU A 45 -32.70 -0.60 -18.41
C LEU A 45 -31.80 0.13 -17.41
N ARG A 46 -32.09 1.41 -17.16
CA ARG A 46 -31.30 2.25 -16.24
C ARG A 46 -31.41 1.78 -14.79
N VAL A 47 -32.59 1.32 -14.38
CA VAL A 47 -32.84 0.84 -13.02
C VAL A 47 -32.38 -0.61 -12.83
N SER A 48 -32.55 -1.48 -13.83
CA SER A 48 -32.27 -2.91 -13.71
C SER A 48 -30.81 -3.30 -13.94
N ILE A 49 -30.11 -2.58 -14.83
CA ILE A 49 -28.76 -2.96 -15.26
C ILE A 49 -27.74 -1.91 -14.82
N LEU A 50 -27.99 -0.64 -15.15
CA LEU A 50 -26.97 0.40 -14.97
C LEU A 50 -26.71 0.71 -13.49
N ARG A 51 -27.77 0.89 -12.69
CA ARG A 51 -27.66 1.15 -11.25
C ARG A 51 -26.93 0.04 -10.47
N PRO A 52 -27.32 -1.25 -10.57
CA PRO A 52 -26.63 -2.30 -9.83
C PRO A 52 -25.20 -2.51 -10.34
N PHE A 53 -24.92 -2.33 -11.63
CA PHE A 53 -23.57 -2.41 -12.17
C PHE A 53 -22.65 -1.32 -11.61
N LEU A 54 -23.11 -0.07 -11.54
CA LEU A 54 -22.34 1.04 -10.94
C LEU A 54 -22.12 0.81 -9.44
N ALA A 55 -23.14 0.39 -8.69
CA ALA A 55 -23.01 0.08 -7.27
C ALA A 55 -22.01 -1.07 -7.01
N THR A 56 -21.96 -2.07 -7.91
CA THR A 56 -21.00 -3.18 -7.80
C THR A 56 -19.59 -2.71 -8.13
N GLN A 57 -19.42 -1.85 -9.14
CA GLN A 57 -18.13 -1.24 -9.47
C GLN A 57 -17.59 -0.37 -8.32
N GLU A 58 -18.44 0.46 -7.70
CA GLU A 58 -18.05 1.28 -6.55
C GLU A 58 -17.56 0.42 -5.38
N ARG A 59 -18.24 -0.70 -5.09
CA ARG A 59 -17.81 -1.64 -4.04
C ARG A 59 -16.45 -2.29 -4.36
N ILE A 60 -16.20 -2.67 -5.60
CA ILE A 60 -14.92 -3.25 -6.02
C ILE A 60 -13.80 -2.21 -5.91
N LEU A 61 -14.06 -0.97 -6.31
CA LEU A 61 -13.10 0.12 -6.17
C LEU A 61 -12.79 0.42 -4.70
N ALA A 62 -13.82 0.48 -3.83
CA ALA A 62 -13.64 0.65 -2.40
C ALA A 62 -12.84 -0.49 -1.76
N ALA A 63 -13.08 -1.73 -2.15
CA ALA A 63 -12.31 -2.89 -1.68
C ALA A 63 -10.83 -2.80 -2.10
N ARG A 64 -10.54 -2.34 -3.33
CA ARG A 64 -9.17 -2.14 -3.80
C ARG A 64 -8.44 -1.03 -3.05
N MET A 65 -9.11 0.10 -2.80
CA MET A 65 -8.52 1.19 -2.01
C MET A 65 -8.19 0.73 -0.58
N ASN A 66 -9.10 -0.05 0.04
CA ASN A 66 -8.85 -0.60 1.37
C ASN A 66 -7.66 -1.57 1.38
N ALA A 67 -7.52 -2.42 0.36
CA ALA A 67 -6.38 -3.33 0.26
C ALA A 67 -5.04 -2.57 0.14
N GLN A 68 -5.00 -1.49 -0.66
CA GLN A 68 -3.82 -0.65 -0.81
C GLN A 68 -3.43 0.02 0.51
N ASN A 69 -4.40 0.52 1.29
CA ASN A 69 -4.14 1.14 2.59
C ASN A 69 -3.55 0.13 3.59
N VAL A 70 -4.03 -1.12 3.58
CA VAL A 70 -3.51 -2.19 4.45
C VAL A 70 -2.07 -2.55 4.08
N GLU A 71 -1.75 -2.64 2.79
CA GLU A 71 -0.40 -2.95 2.32
C GLU A 71 0.60 -1.86 2.71
N GLN A 72 0.22 -0.58 2.57
CA GLN A 72 1.04 0.55 3.02
C GLN A 72 1.28 0.52 4.53
N LEU A 73 0.24 0.24 5.32
CA LEU A 73 0.36 0.17 6.77
C LEU A 73 1.25 -1.00 7.21
N MET A 74 1.12 -2.18 6.57
CA MET A 74 1.99 -3.32 6.82
C MET A 74 3.44 -3.01 6.47
N GLY A 75 3.72 -2.38 5.33
CA GLY A 75 5.07 -1.95 4.97
C GLY A 75 5.69 -0.99 5.99
N GLN A 76 4.88 -0.09 6.56
CA GLN A 76 5.35 0.81 7.62
C GLN A 76 5.67 0.04 8.91
N ILE A 77 4.83 -0.91 9.31
CA ILE A 77 5.08 -1.78 10.47
C ILE A 77 6.34 -2.62 10.27
N ASP A 78 6.52 -3.21 9.09
CA ASP A 78 7.68 -4.03 8.77
C ASP A 78 8.97 -3.19 8.80
N SER A 79 8.93 -1.97 8.26
CA SER A 79 10.07 -1.05 8.32
C SER A 79 10.44 -0.66 9.76
N MET A 80 9.44 -0.36 10.60
CA MET A 80 9.67 -0.05 12.02
C MET A 80 10.20 -1.27 12.77
N THR A 81 9.67 -2.45 12.48
CA THR A 81 10.11 -3.71 13.10
C THR A 81 11.55 -4.02 12.71
N ALA A 82 11.94 -3.79 11.45
CA ALA A 82 13.32 -3.94 11.00
C ALA A 82 14.28 -2.94 11.67
N VAL A 83 13.86 -1.69 11.89
CA VAL A 83 14.68 -0.70 12.63
C VAL A 83 14.79 -1.08 14.11
N LEU A 84 13.70 -1.57 14.73
CA LEU A 84 13.72 -1.98 16.12
C LEU A 84 14.56 -3.25 16.36
N SER A 85 14.55 -4.20 15.43
CA SER A 85 15.35 -5.43 15.55
C SER A 85 16.85 -5.15 15.49
N THR A 86 17.28 -4.18 14.68
CA THR A 86 18.69 -3.77 14.61
C THR A 86 19.15 -3.01 15.86
N GLN A 87 18.28 -2.23 16.51
CA GLN A 87 18.66 -1.51 17.74
C GLN A 87 19.04 -2.44 18.90
N ALA A 88 18.30 -3.53 19.11
CA ALA A 88 18.62 -4.49 20.17
C ALA A 88 20.01 -5.12 19.96
N ALA A 89 20.31 -5.52 18.71
CA ALA A 89 21.61 -6.06 18.35
C ALA A 89 22.74 -5.05 18.56
N LEU A 90 22.53 -3.77 18.21
CA LEU A 90 23.52 -2.70 18.44
C LEU A 90 23.80 -2.47 19.93
N PHE A 91 22.80 -2.62 20.81
CA PHE A 91 23.03 -2.51 22.26
C PHE A 91 23.87 -3.67 22.80
N ASP A 92 23.56 -4.90 22.37
CA ASP A 92 24.29 -6.09 22.80
C ASP A 92 25.72 -6.09 22.26
N GLU A 93 25.92 -5.66 21.02
CA GLU A 93 27.24 -5.51 20.42
C GLU A 93 28.05 -4.42 21.14
N ASN A 94 27.45 -3.27 21.45
CA ASN A 94 28.15 -2.22 22.18
C ASN A 94 28.54 -2.66 23.61
N SER A 95 27.66 -3.42 24.29
CA SER A 95 27.96 -4.03 25.58
C SER A 95 29.11 -5.05 25.48
N THR A 96 29.09 -5.87 24.44
CA THR A 96 30.13 -6.87 24.17
C THR A 96 31.47 -6.22 23.85
N LEU A 97 31.49 -5.21 22.97
CA LEU A 97 32.69 -4.43 22.66
C LEU A 97 33.27 -3.77 23.91
N ARG A 98 32.42 -3.23 24.80
CA ARG A 98 32.88 -2.63 26.07
C ARG A 98 33.55 -3.66 26.99
N LYS A 99 33.01 -4.88 27.06
CA LYS A 99 33.61 -6.00 27.82
C LYS A 99 34.92 -6.45 27.19
N LEU A 100 34.99 -6.57 25.86
CA LEU A 100 36.19 -6.99 25.14
C LEU A 100 37.33 -5.98 25.22
N LEU A 101 37.01 -4.68 25.23
CA LEU A 101 37.99 -3.60 25.37
C LEU A 101 38.42 -3.38 26.83
N ASP A 102 37.87 -4.16 27.76
CA ASP A 102 38.17 -4.15 29.18
C ASP A 102 38.18 -2.72 29.79
N LEU A 103 37.27 -1.90 29.28
CA LEU A 103 37.14 -0.49 29.68
C LEU A 103 36.82 -0.37 31.18
N ALA A 104 36.17 -1.38 31.75
CA ALA A 104 35.87 -1.44 33.17
C ALA A 104 37.12 -1.63 34.04
N GLU A 105 38.05 -2.51 33.63
CA GLU A 105 39.28 -2.76 34.38
C GLU A 105 40.23 -1.55 34.35
N ARG A 106 40.25 -0.81 33.24
CA ARG A 106 41.11 0.38 33.07
C ARG A 106 40.55 1.66 33.69
N ALA A 107 39.23 1.76 33.88
CA ALA A 107 38.57 2.97 34.39
C ALA A 107 38.28 2.92 35.90
N GLY A 108 38.58 1.80 36.57
CA GLY A 108 38.48 1.65 38.01
C GLY A 108 37.09 1.19 38.52
N PRO A 109 36.99 0.83 39.81
CA PRO A 109 35.83 0.12 40.37
C PRO A 109 34.52 0.93 40.41
N SER A 110 34.58 2.25 40.21
CA SER A 110 33.42 3.14 40.18
C SER A 110 33.02 3.58 38.77
N PHE A 111 33.62 3.01 37.72
CA PHE A 111 33.31 3.38 36.35
C PHE A 111 31.95 2.82 35.92
N LEU A 112 31.05 3.71 35.49
CA LEU A 112 29.73 3.34 35.00
C LEU A 112 29.64 3.60 33.49
N PRO A 113 29.66 2.57 32.64
CA PRO A 113 29.58 2.75 31.20
C PRO A 113 28.17 3.22 30.80
N THR A 114 28.06 4.31 30.03
CA THR A 114 26.77 4.87 29.57
C THR A 114 26.75 5.21 28.09
N THR A 115 25.58 5.56 27.55
CA THR A 115 25.38 5.98 26.15
C THR A 115 24.69 7.34 26.13
N VAL A 116 25.15 8.23 25.25
CA VAL A 116 24.51 9.53 25.00
C VAL A 116 23.20 9.29 24.23
N LEU A 117 22.09 9.69 24.83
CA LEU A 117 20.74 9.59 24.25
C LEU A 117 20.42 10.80 23.36
N ARG A 118 20.97 11.97 23.71
CA ARG A 118 20.76 13.23 22.98
C ARG A 118 21.98 14.13 23.16
N GLY A 119 22.53 14.60 22.03
CA GLY A 119 23.52 15.67 22.00
C GLY A 119 22.89 17.05 22.20
N GLY A 120 23.68 18.01 22.65
CA GLY A 120 23.21 19.37 22.90
C GLY A 120 22.46 19.97 21.71
N THR A 121 21.26 20.50 21.97
CA THR A 121 20.47 21.24 20.97
C THR A 121 20.96 22.69 20.88
N ALA A 122 20.55 23.43 19.84
CA ALA A 122 20.80 24.88 19.77
C ALA A 122 20.34 25.56 21.08
N GLY A 123 21.26 26.22 21.79
CA GLY A 123 21.05 26.82 23.11
C GLY A 123 21.43 25.94 24.32
N SER A 124 21.82 24.69 24.10
CA SER A 124 22.34 23.77 25.14
C SER A 124 23.42 22.84 24.57
N GLU A 125 24.29 23.41 23.74
CA GLU A 125 25.31 22.69 22.96
C GLU A 125 26.34 21.96 23.84
N SER A 126 26.50 22.41 25.08
CA SER A 126 27.40 21.84 26.08
C SER A 126 26.77 20.78 26.99
N MET A 127 25.48 20.45 26.81
CA MET A 127 24.80 19.44 27.63
C MET A 127 24.54 18.16 26.84
N PHE A 128 24.76 17.03 27.49
CA PHE A 128 24.48 15.70 26.94
C PHE A 128 23.55 14.96 27.89
N LEU A 129 22.54 14.29 27.33
CA LEU A 129 21.65 13.44 28.10
C LEU A 129 22.16 12.01 27.99
N VAL A 130 22.48 11.39 29.13
CA VAL A 130 23.01 10.02 29.21
C VAL A 130 21.97 9.08 29.81
N ARG A 131 22.11 7.77 29.55
CA ARG A 131 21.17 6.74 30.02
C ARG A 131 21.21 6.48 31.53
N VAL A 132 22.20 7.04 32.22
CA VAL A 132 22.46 6.79 33.64
C VAL A 132 22.06 7.99 34.48
N GLY A 133 21.66 7.77 35.73
CA GLY A 133 21.18 8.81 36.64
C GLY A 133 21.30 8.42 38.12
N ALA A 134 20.66 9.19 38.99
CA ALA A 134 20.82 9.07 40.44
C ALA A 134 20.51 7.68 41.01
N ALA A 135 19.55 6.96 40.42
CA ALA A 135 19.21 5.58 40.81
C ALA A 135 20.35 4.57 40.58
N GLN A 136 21.32 4.88 39.72
CA GLN A 136 22.52 4.07 39.49
C GLN A 136 23.77 4.67 40.17
N GLY A 137 23.58 5.58 41.14
CA GLY A 137 24.66 6.17 41.92
C GLY A 137 25.34 7.39 41.29
N ILE A 138 24.76 7.96 40.23
CA ILE A 138 25.28 9.19 39.61
C ILE A 138 24.87 10.40 40.46
N TYR A 139 25.85 11.22 40.85
CA TYR A 139 25.66 12.44 41.60
C TYR A 139 26.17 13.66 40.83
N GLU A 140 25.74 14.85 41.24
CA GLU A 140 26.19 16.10 40.62
C GLU A 140 27.70 16.29 40.82
N GLY A 141 28.41 16.60 39.74
CA GLY A 141 29.88 16.68 39.75
C GLY A 141 30.61 15.35 39.54
N ALA A 142 29.89 14.25 39.27
CA ALA A 142 30.51 13.00 38.83
C ALA A 142 31.33 13.24 37.54
N PRO A 143 32.62 12.84 37.51
CA PRO A 143 33.47 13.06 36.35
C PRO A 143 32.99 12.23 35.16
N VAL A 144 32.92 12.86 33.99
CA VAL A 144 32.60 12.22 32.71
C VAL A 144 33.85 12.27 31.83
N VAL A 145 34.24 11.12 31.31
CA VAL A 145 35.41 10.92 30.43
C VAL A 145 34.98 10.30 29.11
#